data_AF-A0AA38LNN9-F1
#
_entry.id   AF-A0AA38LNN9-F1
#
_cell.length_a   1.000
_cell.length_b   1.000
_cell.length_c   1.000
_cell.angle_alpha   90.00
_cell.angle_beta   90.00
_cell.angle_gamma   90.00
#
_symmetry.space_group_name_H-M   'P 1'
#
loop_
_entity.id
_entity.type
_entity.pdbx_description
1 polymer ?
#
loop_
_entity_poly.entity_id
_entity_poly.type
_entity_poly.pdbx_seq_one_letter_code
_entity_poly.pdbx_strand_id
1 'polypeptide(L)'
;MGKQSSRKSYLLNHLSGSLLDVAGGRCTDGVWMTITTGEDGDGQGDNRYLYVLLDFEGLGSFKRSEQEDMLLSMLNAAVSNLTIFNKKDFHLDKDTESAFSRFQSGINLLKQDKKLFKGLFYIAIKDVDTSDVGDLQQEFLEKISQICSKSQDNFILKMYDGRVEIAAMAPYNRSEYYKESLRELTETVEDKIYSCYDNGSTFLRDLKLIIAQIATKDWTSIDSKRVAVIVDILRRNLMSGVHTGCLSANANEELQVFVIFDTQEEIPDSPIVVGDLSCDIKDSGLYLTPSNDSLLSVTIREVLSQLRSSLELVLPRKGRNGEEWHSMFENFLESLTERRQDRVQKWISANTVEFSDNDVVQRLQLEASVALGKKVATIVLEKEAAL
;
A
#
# COMPACT_ATOMS: atom_id res chain seq x y z
N MET A 1 2.12 2.32 -22.31
CA MET A 1 1.02 3.04 -23.00
C MET A 1 1.33 3.29 -24.47
N GLY A 2 0.32 3.61 -25.28
CA GLY A 2 0.48 3.94 -26.70
C GLY A 2 -0.69 3.43 -27.55
N LYS A 3 -0.61 3.63 -28.87
CA LYS A 3 -1.62 3.13 -29.82
C LYS A 3 -1.78 1.61 -29.73
N GLN A 4 -2.95 1.12 -30.12
CA GLN A 4 -3.16 -0.31 -30.30
C GLN A 4 -2.12 -0.91 -31.28
N SER A 5 -1.65 -2.12 -30.97
CA SER A 5 -0.65 -2.86 -31.76
C SER A 5 0.69 -2.12 -31.97
N SER A 6 1.07 -1.22 -31.06
CA SER A 6 2.38 -0.53 -31.10
C SER A 6 3.57 -1.37 -30.60
N ARG A 7 3.38 -2.66 -30.29
CA ARG A 7 4.39 -3.59 -29.71
C ARG A 7 4.83 -3.23 -28.28
N LYS A 8 3.89 -2.79 -27.46
CA LYS A 8 4.09 -2.48 -26.03
C LYS A 8 4.55 -3.70 -25.24
N SER A 9 3.81 -4.78 -25.34
CA SER A 9 4.08 -6.04 -24.62
C SER A 9 5.42 -6.65 -25.04
N TYR A 10 5.82 -6.51 -26.31
CA TYR A 10 7.14 -6.93 -26.78
C TYR A 10 8.28 -6.18 -26.08
N LEU A 11 8.19 -4.84 -26.02
CA LEU A 11 9.18 -4.01 -25.31
C LEU A 11 9.26 -4.40 -23.83
N LEU A 12 8.11 -4.56 -23.16
CA LEU A 12 8.07 -4.95 -21.75
C LEU A 12 8.67 -6.35 -21.51
N ASN A 13 8.35 -7.33 -22.36
CA ASN A 13 8.91 -8.68 -22.27
C ASN A 13 10.44 -8.66 -22.38
N HIS A 14 10.98 -7.91 -23.33
CA HIS A 14 12.43 -7.82 -23.51
C HIS A 14 13.15 -6.99 -22.45
N LEU A 15 12.48 -5.97 -21.88
CA LEU A 15 13.04 -5.18 -20.78
C LEU A 15 13.09 -5.98 -19.46
N SER A 16 12.08 -6.83 -19.20
CA SER A 16 11.88 -7.47 -17.89
C SER A 16 12.05 -8.98 -17.86
N GLY A 17 12.21 -9.63 -19.01
CA GLY A 17 12.17 -11.08 -19.12
C GLY A 17 10.77 -11.69 -18.91
N SER A 18 9.70 -10.89 -19.03
CA SER A 18 8.32 -11.36 -18.86
C SER A 18 7.74 -12.03 -20.12
N LEU A 19 6.56 -12.64 -19.95
CA LEU A 19 5.86 -13.44 -20.99
C LEU A 19 4.44 -12.92 -21.25
N LEU A 20 4.27 -11.60 -21.36
CA LEU A 20 3.00 -11.01 -21.77
C LEU A 20 2.66 -11.40 -23.21
N ASP A 21 1.38 -11.57 -23.53
CA ASP A 21 0.96 -11.99 -24.87
C ASP A 21 1.32 -10.95 -25.94
N VAL A 22 1.99 -11.41 -27.00
CA VAL A 22 2.38 -10.60 -28.16
C VAL A 22 1.68 -11.14 -29.40
N ALA A 23 0.80 -10.35 -30.01
CA ALA A 23 0.23 -10.64 -31.33
C ALA A 23 0.19 -9.40 -32.23
N GLY A 24 0.01 -9.63 -33.54
CA GLY A 24 -0.12 -8.57 -34.55
C GLY A 24 -1.46 -7.81 -34.52
N GLY A 25 -2.44 -8.32 -33.78
CA GLY A 25 -3.79 -7.75 -33.62
C GLY A 25 -4.01 -7.10 -32.25
N ARG A 26 -5.26 -7.16 -31.75
CA ARG A 26 -5.59 -6.85 -30.34
C ARG A 26 -5.13 -8.03 -29.48
N CYS A 27 -4.33 -7.77 -28.45
CA CYS A 27 -3.70 -8.82 -27.63
C CYS A 27 -4.01 -8.59 -26.15
N THR A 28 -3.94 -7.33 -25.72
CA THR A 28 -4.18 -6.91 -24.35
C THR A 28 -5.61 -6.41 -24.22
N ASP A 29 -6.42 -7.06 -23.38
CA ASP A 29 -7.73 -6.56 -22.93
C ASP A 29 -7.59 -6.01 -21.50
N GLY A 30 -7.90 -4.73 -21.30
CA GLY A 30 -7.75 -4.07 -20.00
C GLY A 30 -6.31 -3.77 -19.61
N VAL A 31 -5.92 -4.16 -18.38
CA VAL A 31 -4.57 -3.95 -17.83
C VAL A 31 -4.07 -5.28 -17.27
N TRP A 32 -2.91 -5.70 -17.74
CA TRP A 32 -2.23 -6.90 -17.26
C TRP A 32 -1.09 -6.51 -16.34
N MET A 33 -0.93 -7.26 -15.24
CA MET A 33 0.14 -7.05 -14.28
C MET A 33 1.04 -8.27 -14.24
N THR A 34 2.34 -8.03 -14.22
CA THR A 34 3.35 -9.04 -13.85
C THR A 34 4.40 -8.40 -12.95
N ILE A 35 5.18 -9.22 -12.27
CA ILE A 35 6.19 -8.76 -11.31
C ILE A 35 7.53 -9.44 -11.60
N THR A 36 8.62 -8.71 -11.36
CA THR A 36 9.97 -9.26 -11.33
C THR A 36 10.75 -8.62 -10.19
N THR A 37 11.74 -9.33 -9.66
CA THR A 37 12.59 -8.86 -8.56
C THR A 37 13.92 -8.37 -9.10
N GLY A 38 14.40 -7.23 -8.61
CA GLY A 38 15.75 -6.72 -8.86
C GLY A 38 16.57 -6.61 -7.57
N GLU A 39 17.87 -6.45 -7.72
CA GLU A 39 18.84 -6.22 -6.64
C GLU A 39 19.68 -4.99 -7.01
N ASP A 40 19.99 -4.11 -6.04
CA ASP A 40 20.90 -2.99 -6.27
C ASP A 40 22.37 -3.47 -6.28
N GLY A 41 23.09 -3.16 -7.36
CA GLY A 41 24.55 -3.30 -7.46
C GLY A 41 25.07 -4.73 -7.64
N ASP A 42 26.40 -4.90 -7.56
CA ASP A 42 27.18 -6.12 -7.86
C ASP A 42 26.93 -7.32 -6.90
N GLY A 43 25.72 -7.49 -6.36
CA GLY A 43 25.34 -8.61 -5.49
C GLY A 43 25.83 -8.49 -4.04
N GLN A 44 26.14 -7.26 -3.58
CA GLN A 44 26.60 -6.99 -2.19
C GLN A 44 25.61 -6.15 -1.35
N GLY A 45 24.49 -5.67 -1.92
CA GLY A 45 23.46 -4.93 -1.20
C GLY A 45 22.24 -5.80 -0.88
N ASP A 46 21.68 -5.68 0.32
CA ASP A 46 20.44 -6.35 0.75
C ASP A 46 19.15 -5.68 0.21
N ASN A 47 19.27 -4.60 -0.57
CA ASN A 47 18.10 -3.90 -1.13
C ASN A 47 17.55 -4.65 -2.34
N ARG A 48 16.45 -5.37 -2.14
CA ARG A 48 15.65 -5.98 -3.20
C ARG A 48 14.51 -5.05 -3.61
N TYR A 49 14.36 -4.86 -4.91
CA TYR A 49 13.25 -4.10 -5.49
C TYR A 49 12.24 -5.03 -6.14
N LEU A 50 10.97 -4.63 -6.09
CA LEU A 50 9.92 -5.27 -6.84
C LEU A 50 9.53 -4.37 -8.01
N TYR A 51 9.87 -4.79 -9.22
CA TYR A 51 9.38 -4.13 -10.43
C TYR A 51 7.99 -4.66 -10.75
N VAL A 52 7.00 -3.77 -10.66
CA VAL A 52 5.62 -4.06 -11.08
C VAL A 52 5.43 -3.56 -12.50
N LEU A 53 5.21 -4.47 -13.43
CA LEU A 53 5.00 -4.17 -14.84
C LEU A 53 3.51 -4.19 -15.16
N LEU A 54 3.03 -3.09 -15.73
CA LEU A 54 1.64 -2.94 -16.15
C LEU A 54 1.55 -2.78 -17.67
N ASP A 55 1.02 -3.80 -18.35
CA ASP A 55 0.70 -3.72 -19.78
C ASP A 55 -0.74 -3.26 -19.98
N PHE A 56 -0.86 -2.00 -20.36
CA PHE A 56 -2.15 -1.35 -20.64
C PHE A 56 -2.59 -1.61 -22.09
N GLU A 57 -3.87 -1.91 -22.28
CA GLU A 57 -4.50 -1.94 -23.60
C GLU A 57 -4.22 -0.62 -24.36
N GLY A 58 -3.96 -0.73 -25.66
CA GLY A 58 -3.60 0.44 -26.46
C GLY A 58 -4.79 1.40 -26.64
N LEU A 59 -4.55 2.71 -26.57
CA LEU A 59 -5.59 3.74 -26.66
C LEU A 59 -6.19 3.85 -28.06
N GLY A 60 -7.42 4.38 -28.15
CA GLY A 60 -8.10 4.67 -29.42
C GLY A 60 -8.74 3.44 -30.08
N SER A 61 -9.09 2.42 -29.32
CA SER A 61 -9.75 1.22 -29.87
C SER A 61 -11.21 1.51 -30.22
N PHE A 62 -11.70 1.01 -31.36
CA PHE A 62 -13.09 1.19 -31.79
C PHE A 62 -14.18 0.67 -30.83
N LYS A 63 -13.80 -0.23 -29.91
CA LYS A 63 -14.74 -0.85 -28.95
C LYS A 63 -14.87 -0.10 -27.63
N ARG A 64 -14.07 0.95 -27.41
CA ARG A 64 -14.06 1.72 -26.16
C ARG A 64 -14.40 3.18 -26.42
N SER A 65 -15.09 3.77 -25.47
CA SER A 65 -15.41 5.19 -25.43
C SER A 65 -14.18 6.03 -25.11
N GLU A 66 -14.21 7.31 -25.49
CA GLU A 66 -13.18 8.27 -25.10
C GLU A 66 -13.05 8.39 -23.58
N GLN A 67 -14.16 8.21 -22.85
CA GLN A 67 -14.17 8.20 -21.39
C GLN A 67 -13.38 7.02 -20.83
N GLU A 68 -13.56 5.80 -21.35
CA GLU A 68 -12.81 4.63 -20.88
C GLU A 68 -11.31 4.77 -21.17
N ASP A 69 -10.96 5.29 -22.34
CA ASP A 69 -9.58 5.59 -22.70
C ASP A 69 -8.95 6.67 -21.79
N MET A 70 -9.70 7.70 -21.43
CA MET A 70 -9.28 8.72 -20.46
C MET A 70 -9.03 8.09 -19.08
N LEU A 71 -9.96 7.26 -18.59
CA LEU A 71 -9.82 6.60 -17.29
C LEU A 71 -8.62 5.64 -17.28
N LEU A 72 -8.37 4.93 -18.37
CA LEU A 72 -7.20 4.06 -18.52
C LEU A 72 -5.89 4.85 -18.51
N SER A 73 -5.85 5.99 -19.22
CA SER A 73 -4.71 6.89 -19.26
C SER A 73 -4.41 7.47 -17.89
N MET A 74 -5.45 7.87 -17.16
CA MET A 74 -5.36 8.38 -15.81
C MET A 74 -4.87 7.32 -14.82
N LEU A 75 -5.42 6.11 -14.85
CA LEU A 75 -4.97 5.01 -13.98
C LEU A 75 -3.47 4.76 -14.17
N ASN A 76 -3.01 4.68 -15.42
CA ASN A 76 -1.59 4.50 -15.72
C ASN A 76 -0.73 5.61 -15.13
N ALA A 77 -1.07 6.88 -15.39
CA ALA A 77 -0.31 8.01 -14.90
C ALA A 77 -0.32 8.12 -13.37
N ALA A 78 -1.43 7.76 -12.72
CA ALA A 78 -1.58 7.84 -11.27
C ALA A 78 -0.64 6.87 -10.54
N VAL A 79 -0.50 5.65 -11.03
CA VAL A 79 0.19 4.55 -10.32
C VAL A 79 1.60 4.24 -10.82
N SER A 80 2.01 4.77 -11.97
CA SER A 80 3.30 4.41 -12.58
C SER A 80 4.41 5.37 -12.17
N ASN A 81 5.55 4.82 -11.72
CA ASN A 81 6.81 5.55 -11.56
C ASN A 81 7.51 5.82 -12.90
N LEU A 82 7.17 5.05 -13.93
CA LEU A 82 7.62 5.23 -15.30
C LEU A 82 6.48 4.87 -16.25
N THR A 83 6.08 5.82 -17.09
CA THR A 83 5.15 5.54 -18.20
C THR A 83 5.92 5.52 -19.50
N ILE A 84 6.05 4.33 -20.10
CA ILE A 84 6.60 4.19 -21.45
C ILE A 84 5.47 4.40 -22.47
N PHE A 85 5.52 5.51 -23.19
CA PHE A 85 4.66 5.80 -24.33
C PHE A 85 5.34 5.31 -25.62
N ASN A 86 4.94 4.14 -26.11
CA ASN A 86 5.53 3.52 -27.29
C ASN A 86 4.83 3.99 -28.57
N LYS A 87 5.58 4.72 -29.42
CA LYS A 87 5.12 5.38 -30.63
C LYS A 87 5.84 4.82 -31.87
N LYS A 88 5.13 4.72 -32.99
CA LYS A 88 5.69 4.30 -34.28
C LYS A 88 6.35 5.44 -35.06
N ASP A 89 5.58 6.48 -35.35
CA ASP A 89 6.00 7.42 -36.38
C ASP A 89 6.88 8.54 -35.82
N PHE A 90 7.77 9.05 -36.67
CA PHE A 90 8.73 10.10 -36.37
C PHE A 90 8.08 11.45 -36.03
N HIS A 91 6.87 11.73 -36.51
CA HIS A 91 6.16 12.98 -36.24
C HIS A 91 5.04 12.80 -35.21
N LEU A 92 4.72 13.85 -34.44
CA LEU A 92 3.45 13.90 -33.71
C LEU A 92 2.28 13.85 -34.69
N ASP A 93 1.59 12.71 -34.72
CA ASP A 93 0.41 12.48 -35.51
C ASP A 93 -0.86 12.78 -34.70
N LYS A 94 -2.00 12.83 -35.40
CA LYS A 94 -3.31 13.03 -34.77
C LYS A 94 -3.60 12.00 -33.67
N ASP A 95 -3.09 10.79 -33.81
CA ASP A 95 -3.29 9.73 -32.82
C ASP A 95 -2.55 10.03 -31.51
N THR A 96 -1.32 10.56 -31.61
CA THR A 96 -0.56 10.99 -30.44
C THR A 96 -1.17 12.22 -29.78
N GLU A 97 -1.61 13.21 -30.56
CA GLU A 97 -2.35 14.37 -30.04
C GLU A 97 -3.64 13.94 -29.34
N SER A 98 -4.37 12.99 -29.92
CA SER A 98 -5.58 12.42 -29.33
C SER A 98 -5.26 11.65 -28.04
N ALA A 99 -4.13 10.94 -27.97
CA ALA A 99 -3.67 10.29 -26.74
C ALA A 99 -3.34 11.33 -25.65
N PHE A 100 -2.63 12.39 -25.98
CA PHE A 100 -2.31 13.47 -25.05
C PHE A 100 -3.57 14.19 -24.55
N SER A 101 -4.57 14.38 -25.42
CA SER A 101 -5.88 14.91 -25.04
C SER A 101 -6.56 14.05 -23.96
N ARG A 102 -6.47 12.71 -24.06
CA ARG A 102 -7.02 11.80 -23.03
C ARG A 102 -6.34 11.96 -21.67
N PHE A 103 -5.01 12.10 -21.64
CA PHE A 103 -4.30 12.43 -20.40
C PHE A 103 -4.74 13.80 -19.86
N GLN A 104 -4.84 14.80 -20.75
CA GLN A 104 -5.25 16.15 -20.40
C GLN A 104 -6.65 16.20 -19.77
N SER A 105 -7.62 15.42 -20.29
CA SER A 105 -8.96 15.33 -19.73
C SER A 105 -9.01 14.73 -18.33
N GLY A 106 -8.05 13.86 -17.97
CA GLY A 106 -8.01 13.16 -16.69
C GLY A 106 -7.38 13.93 -15.53
N ILE A 107 -6.71 15.06 -15.78
CA ILE A 107 -5.88 15.77 -14.79
C ILE A 107 -6.62 16.11 -13.49
N ASN A 108 -7.92 16.42 -13.56
CA ASN A 108 -8.70 16.93 -12.43
C ASN A 108 -9.32 15.85 -11.53
N LEU A 109 -9.27 14.58 -11.91
CA LEU A 109 -10.10 13.54 -11.30
C LEU A 109 -9.48 12.92 -10.03
N LEU A 110 -8.15 12.80 -9.95
CA LEU A 110 -7.43 12.21 -8.81
C LEU A 110 -6.46 13.19 -8.14
N LYS A 111 -6.80 14.49 -8.14
CA LYS A 111 -5.94 15.52 -7.54
C LYS A 111 -5.83 15.34 -6.01
N GLN A 112 -4.76 15.91 -5.43
CA GLN A 112 -4.53 16.05 -3.97
C GLN A 112 -3.91 14.85 -3.23
N ASP A 113 -3.15 14.01 -3.92
CA ASP A 113 -2.38 12.92 -3.30
C ASP A 113 -0.89 13.05 -3.61
N LYS A 114 -0.03 12.96 -2.59
CA LYS A 114 1.43 13.06 -2.74
C LYS A 114 2.08 11.80 -3.30
N LYS A 115 1.42 10.64 -3.23
CA LYS A 115 1.90 9.34 -3.72
C LYS A 115 1.52 9.08 -5.18
N LEU A 116 0.56 9.81 -5.72
CA LEU A 116 0.17 9.72 -7.13
C LEU A 116 0.98 10.64 -8.03
N PHE A 117 1.00 10.32 -9.33
CA PHE A 117 1.50 11.22 -10.37
C PHE A 117 2.97 11.61 -10.18
N LYS A 118 3.81 10.62 -9.86
CA LYS A 118 5.25 10.78 -9.61
C LYS A 118 6.14 10.19 -10.71
N GLY A 119 5.52 9.83 -11.83
CA GLY A 119 6.21 9.11 -12.88
C GLY A 119 7.13 9.95 -13.75
N LEU A 120 8.06 9.30 -14.44
CA LEU A 120 8.72 9.81 -15.64
C LEU A 120 7.85 9.46 -16.87
N PHE A 121 7.60 10.44 -17.76
CA PHE A 121 6.96 10.17 -19.05
C PHE A 121 8.01 9.89 -20.13
N TYR A 122 8.23 8.62 -20.45
CA TYR A 122 9.25 8.18 -21.41
C TYR A 122 8.62 7.92 -22.77
N ILE A 123 9.01 8.69 -23.78
CA ILE A 123 8.53 8.56 -25.15
C ILE A 123 9.52 7.70 -25.93
N ALA A 124 9.13 6.45 -26.18
CA ALA A 124 9.91 5.51 -26.98
C ALA A 124 9.43 5.55 -28.43
N ILE A 125 10.20 6.14 -29.32
CA ILE A 125 9.89 6.22 -30.76
C ILE A 125 10.63 5.09 -31.45
N LYS A 126 9.91 4.13 -32.02
CA LYS A 126 10.50 2.91 -32.57
C LYS A 126 10.87 3.01 -34.04
N ASP A 127 11.69 2.05 -34.46
CA ASP A 127 12.10 1.86 -35.85
C ASP A 127 12.81 3.12 -36.41
N VAL A 128 13.59 3.82 -35.57
CA VAL A 128 14.33 5.03 -35.94
C VAL A 128 15.71 4.65 -36.48
N ASP A 129 16.06 5.15 -37.66
CA ASP A 129 17.42 5.03 -38.21
C ASP A 129 18.36 6.06 -37.56
N THR A 130 19.64 5.69 -37.43
CA THR A 130 20.64 6.52 -36.72
C THR A 130 20.83 7.91 -37.33
N SER A 131 20.56 8.07 -38.63
CA SER A 131 20.61 9.36 -39.32
C SER A 131 19.58 10.36 -38.81
N ASP A 132 18.46 9.88 -38.27
CA ASP A 132 17.28 10.71 -38.03
C ASP A 132 17.13 11.08 -36.54
N VAL A 133 17.99 10.53 -35.66
CA VAL A 133 17.92 10.71 -34.20
C VAL A 133 18.02 12.19 -33.80
N GLY A 134 18.90 12.96 -34.44
CA GLY A 134 19.10 14.38 -34.12
C GLY A 134 17.86 15.23 -34.43
N ASP A 135 17.33 15.06 -35.65
CA ASP A 135 16.13 15.77 -36.11
C ASP A 135 14.91 15.40 -35.24
N LEU A 136 14.81 14.13 -34.83
CA LEU A 136 13.75 13.63 -33.96
C LEU A 136 13.76 14.32 -32.60
N GLN A 137 14.93 14.37 -31.98
CA GLN A 137 15.08 14.96 -30.66
C GLN A 137 14.70 16.44 -30.71
N GLN A 138 15.15 17.17 -31.74
CA GLN A 138 14.82 18.58 -31.88
C GLN A 138 13.30 18.80 -32.06
N GLU A 139 12.65 18.11 -33.00
CA GLU A 139 11.21 18.29 -33.26
C GLU A 139 10.37 18.02 -32.01
N PHE A 140 10.68 16.92 -31.30
CA PHE A 140 9.89 16.54 -30.14
C PHE A 140 10.13 17.44 -28.94
N LEU A 141 11.38 17.85 -28.69
CA LEU A 141 11.68 18.81 -27.62
C LEU A 141 10.96 20.13 -27.85
N GLU A 142 10.93 20.64 -29.08
CA GLU A 142 10.18 21.85 -29.43
C GLU A 142 8.68 21.68 -29.16
N LYS A 143 8.07 20.55 -29.56
CA LYS A 143 6.63 20.32 -29.36
C LYS A 143 6.25 20.09 -27.91
N ILE A 144 7.05 19.35 -27.13
CA ILE A 144 6.85 19.18 -25.69
C ILE A 144 6.98 20.53 -24.99
N SER A 145 7.96 21.35 -25.36
CA SER A 145 8.12 22.71 -24.83
C SER A 145 6.92 23.59 -25.15
N GLN A 146 6.32 23.45 -26.35
CA GLN A 146 5.08 24.13 -26.69
C GLN A 146 3.89 23.66 -25.83
N ILE A 147 3.76 22.37 -25.56
CA ILE A 147 2.71 21.84 -24.68
C ILE A 147 2.87 22.41 -23.26
N CYS A 148 4.10 22.39 -22.74
CA CYS A 148 4.39 22.88 -21.39
C CYS A 148 4.23 24.40 -21.26
N SER A 149 4.53 25.17 -22.31
CA SER A 149 4.41 26.65 -22.30
C SER A 149 2.98 27.16 -22.51
N LYS A 150 2.10 26.38 -23.19
CA LYS A 150 0.71 26.79 -23.45
C LYS A 150 -0.17 26.86 -22.19
N SER A 151 0.10 26.04 -21.18
CA SER A 151 -0.71 26.00 -19.95
C SER A 151 0.07 25.43 -18.77
N GLN A 152 -0.06 26.04 -17.60
CA GLN A 152 0.45 25.49 -16.33
C GLN A 152 -0.38 24.30 -15.81
N ASP A 153 -1.52 24.01 -16.43
CA ASP A 153 -2.39 22.88 -16.12
C ASP A 153 -2.31 21.80 -17.21
N ASN A 154 -1.12 21.58 -17.79
CA ASN A 154 -0.91 20.49 -18.75
C ASN A 154 -0.58 19.16 -18.03
N PHE A 155 -0.88 18.04 -18.71
CA PHE A 155 -0.73 16.71 -18.08
C PHE A 155 0.72 16.37 -17.75
N ILE A 156 1.70 16.89 -18.48
CA ILE A 156 3.12 16.62 -18.22
C ILE A 156 3.52 17.22 -16.87
N LEU A 157 3.15 18.49 -16.63
CA LEU A 157 3.42 19.14 -15.34
C LEU A 157 2.59 18.53 -14.20
N LYS A 158 1.31 18.18 -14.45
CA LYS A 158 0.40 17.72 -13.40
C LYS A 158 0.52 16.24 -13.05
N MET A 159 0.86 15.40 -14.02
CA MET A 159 0.90 13.94 -13.85
C MET A 159 2.32 13.37 -13.73
N TYR A 160 3.33 14.12 -14.22
CA TYR A 160 4.71 13.65 -14.33
C TYR A 160 5.73 14.67 -13.78
N ASP A 161 5.26 15.73 -13.11
CA ASP A 161 6.11 16.79 -12.52
C ASP A 161 7.10 17.42 -13.52
N GLY A 162 6.71 17.50 -14.80
CA GLY A 162 7.58 18.02 -15.86
C GLY A 162 8.63 17.04 -16.37
N ARG A 163 8.71 15.82 -15.80
CA ARG A 163 9.73 14.82 -16.17
C ARG A 163 9.34 14.11 -17.46
N VAL A 164 10.06 14.40 -18.53
CA VAL A 164 9.91 13.75 -19.84
C VAL A 164 11.27 13.32 -20.36
N GLU A 165 11.32 12.13 -20.95
CA GLU A 165 12.48 11.62 -21.67
C GLU A 165 12.04 11.08 -23.02
N ILE A 166 12.89 11.24 -24.03
CA ILE A 166 12.57 10.89 -25.42
C ILE A 166 13.72 10.07 -25.97
N ALA A 167 13.41 8.85 -26.39
CA ALA A 167 14.39 7.92 -26.89
C ALA A 167 14.02 7.42 -28.28
N ALA A 168 15.03 7.40 -29.15
CA ALA A 168 14.97 6.79 -30.46
C ALA A 168 15.35 5.31 -30.32
N MET A 169 14.36 4.42 -30.46
CA MET A 169 14.60 2.99 -30.41
C MET A 169 14.94 2.47 -31.81
N ALA A 170 16.08 1.81 -31.93
CA ALA A 170 16.50 1.18 -33.17
C ALA A 170 15.48 0.11 -33.62
N PRO A 171 15.44 -0.26 -34.91
CA PRO A 171 14.58 -1.34 -35.38
C PRO A 171 14.85 -2.66 -34.63
N TYR A 172 13.79 -3.30 -34.13
CA TYR A 172 13.83 -4.52 -33.30
C TYR A 172 14.54 -5.73 -33.93
N ASN A 173 14.70 -5.73 -35.25
CA ASN A 173 15.41 -6.76 -36.00
C ASN A 173 16.93 -6.48 -36.10
N ARG A 174 17.40 -5.37 -35.52
CA ARG A 174 18.82 -4.99 -35.43
C ARG A 174 19.36 -5.25 -34.03
N SER A 175 20.67 -5.46 -33.93
CA SER A 175 21.33 -5.73 -32.65
C SER A 175 21.35 -4.52 -31.72
N GLU A 176 21.32 -3.33 -32.30
CA GLU A 176 21.34 -2.01 -31.70
C GLU A 176 20.12 -1.81 -30.82
N TYR A 177 18.97 -2.38 -31.19
CA TYR A 177 17.77 -2.37 -30.34
C TYR A 177 18.05 -3.00 -28.97
N TYR A 178 18.73 -4.14 -28.95
CA TYR A 178 18.98 -4.89 -27.72
C TYR A 178 20.20 -4.35 -26.95
N LYS A 179 21.27 -3.98 -27.67
CA LYS A 179 22.54 -3.58 -27.05
C LYS A 179 22.56 -2.12 -26.60
N GLU A 180 21.79 -1.26 -27.28
CA GLU A 180 21.80 0.17 -27.06
C GLU A 180 20.44 0.63 -26.56
N SER A 181 19.36 0.47 -27.33
CA SER A 181 18.05 1.05 -26.96
C SER A 181 17.43 0.45 -25.70
N LEU A 182 17.47 -0.87 -25.52
CA LEU A 182 16.99 -1.52 -24.28
C LEU A 182 17.91 -1.23 -23.10
N ARG A 183 19.22 -1.11 -23.35
CA ARG A 183 20.19 -0.78 -22.32
C ARG A 183 19.97 0.63 -21.78
N GLU A 184 19.79 1.62 -22.65
CA GLU A 184 19.47 3.00 -22.25
C GLU A 184 18.17 3.07 -21.43
N LEU A 185 17.14 2.31 -21.83
CA LEU A 185 15.90 2.22 -21.05
C LEU A 185 16.13 1.56 -19.69
N THR A 186 16.98 0.55 -19.61
CA THR A 186 17.36 -0.12 -18.35
C THR A 186 18.11 0.85 -17.44
N GLU A 187 19.10 1.57 -17.97
CA GLU A 187 19.84 2.62 -17.25
C GLU A 187 18.87 3.72 -16.75
N THR A 188 17.88 4.11 -17.55
CA THR A 188 16.84 5.04 -17.08
C THR A 188 16.00 4.47 -15.93
N VAL A 189 15.64 3.18 -15.97
CA VAL A 189 14.92 2.52 -14.87
C VAL A 189 15.78 2.48 -13.60
N GLU A 190 17.06 2.15 -13.71
CA GLU A 190 17.98 1.99 -12.58
C GLU A 190 18.41 3.34 -11.99
N ASP A 191 18.75 4.32 -12.83
CA ASP A 191 19.38 5.57 -12.37
C ASP A 191 18.38 6.70 -12.06
N LYS A 192 17.20 6.68 -12.70
CA LYS A 192 16.27 7.83 -12.68
C LYS A 192 14.93 7.52 -12.01
N ILE A 193 14.58 6.26 -11.81
CA ILE A 193 13.29 5.88 -11.24
C ILE A 193 13.46 5.54 -9.77
N TYR A 194 12.67 6.20 -8.93
CA TYR A 194 12.65 5.98 -7.48
C TYR A 194 11.32 5.36 -7.09
N SER A 195 11.34 4.47 -6.09
CA SER A 195 10.11 3.91 -5.54
C SER A 195 9.28 5.01 -4.86
N CYS A 196 7.98 5.05 -5.13
CA CYS A 196 7.03 5.88 -4.39
C CYS A 196 6.32 5.12 -3.27
N TYR A 197 6.63 3.82 -3.13
CA TYR A 197 6.02 2.93 -2.14
C TYR A 197 7.12 2.18 -1.38
N ASP A 198 6.97 2.11 -0.06
CA ASP A 198 7.96 1.40 0.77
C ASP A 198 7.85 -0.12 0.61
N ASN A 199 6.67 -0.62 0.25
CA ASN A 199 6.42 -2.06 0.07
C ASN A 199 5.25 -2.33 -0.90
N GLY A 200 5.18 -3.59 -1.36
CA GLY A 200 4.15 -4.03 -2.30
C GLY A 200 2.73 -4.07 -1.72
N SER A 201 2.56 -4.21 -0.41
CA SER A 201 1.24 -4.22 0.25
C SER A 201 0.58 -2.84 0.15
N THR A 202 1.33 -1.78 0.47
CA THR A 202 0.88 -0.39 0.36
C THR A 202 0.55 -0.04 -1.10
N PHE A 203 1.41 -0.43 -2.07
CA PHE A 203 1.13 -0.26 -3.49
C PHE A 203 -0.18 -0.96 -3.92
N LEU A 204 -0.35 -2.23 -3.57
CA LEU A 204 -1.53 -3.00 -3.95
C LEU A 204 -2.82 -2.43 -3.36
N ARG A 205 -2.78 -1.95 -2.11
CA ARG A 205 -3.91 -1.29 -1.46
C ARG A 205 -4.31 -0.02 -2.20
N ASP A 206 -3.34 0.84 -2.53
CA ASP A 206 -3.61 2.08 -3.24
C ASP A 206 -4.09 1.84 -4.67
N LEU A 207 -3.50 0.87 -5.37
CA LEU A 207 -3.99 0.46 -6.69
C LEU A 207 -5.46 0.01 -6.64
N LYS A 208 -5.81 -0.87 -5.70
CA LYS A 208 -7.21 -1.32 -5.51
C LYS A 208 -8.13 -0.14 -5.22
N LEU A 209 -7.69 0.79 -4.38
CA LEU A 209 -8.46 1.96 -4.01
C LEU A 209 -8.73 2.85 -5.22
N ILE A 210 -7.70 3.17 -6.01
CA ILE A 210 -7.81 3.98 -7.22
C ILE A 210 -8.72 3.32 -8.25
N ILE A 211 -8.57 2.00 -8.47
CA ILE A 211 -9.46 1.24 -9.36
C ILE A 211 -10.92 1.34 -8.87
N ALA A 212 -11.16 1.19 -7.57
CA ALA A 212 -12.49 1.31 -6.99
C ALA A 212 -13.06 2.73 -7.21
N GLN A 213 -12.26 3.79 -7.02
CA GLN A 213 -12.68 5.16 -7.29
C GLN A 213 -13.08 5.37 -8.75
N ILE A 214 -12.27 4.86 -9.67
CA ILE A 214 -12.53 4.96 -11.11
C ILE A 214 -13.82 4.23 -11.45
N ALA A 215 -14.02 3.02 -10.92
CA ALA A 215 -15.20 2.21 -11.16
C ALA A 215 -16.48 2.85 -10.62
N THR A 216 -16.42 3.49 -9.45
CA THR A 216 -17.57 4.17 -8.84
C THR A 216 -17.72 5.64 -9.25
N LYS A 217 -16.78 6.16 -10.05
CA LYS A 217 -16.68 7.58 -10.43
C LYS A 217 -16.64 8.52 -9.22
N ASP A 218 -15.98 8.07 -8.16
CA ASP A 218 -15.88 8.80 -6.90
C ASP A 218 -14.52 9.52 -6.81
N TRP A 219 -14.56 10.82 -7.07
CA TRP A 219 -13.42 11.73 -7.11
C TRP A 219 -13.12 12.42 -5.77
N THR A 220 -13.63 11.87 -4.66
CA THR A 220 -13.23 12.31 -3.32
C THR A 220 -11.76 11.98 -3.04
N SER A 221 -11.17 12.67 -2.07
CA SER A 221 -9.75 12.49 -1.70
C SER A 221 -9.42 11.04 -1.37
N ILE A 222 -8.30 10.56 -1.93
CA ILE A 222 -7.75 9.22 -1.65
C ILE A 222 -7.35 9.09 -0.19
N ASP A 223 -6.74 10.12 0.40
CA ASP A 223 -6.33 10.11 1.81
C ASP A 223 -7.53 9.87 2.73
N SER A 224 -8.66 10.54 2.47
CA SER A 224 -9.88 10.32 3.23
C SER A 224 -10.35 8.86 3.17
N LYS A 225 -10.15 8.19 2.02
CA LYS A 225 -10.50 6.77 1.86
C LYS A 225 -9.47 5.84 2.50
N ARG A 226 -8.17 6.15 2.43
CA ARG A 226 -7.13 5.42 3.17
C ARG A 226 -7.46 5.43 4.66
N VAL A 227 -7.77 6.62 5.21
CA VAL A 227 -8.22 6.78 6.60
C VAL A 227 -9.46 5.93 6.88
N ALA A 228 -10.49 6.02 6.03
CA ALA A 228 -11.72 5.26 6.23
C ALA A 228 -11.49 3.75 6.26
N VAL A 229 -10.67 3.21 5.35
CA VAL A 229 -10.33 1.78 5.30
C VAL A 229 -9.56 1.35 6.55
N ILE A 230 -8.51 2.10 6.93
CA ILE A 230 -7.70 1.78 8.11
C ILE A 230 -8.55 1.83 9.38
N VAL A 231 -9.33 2.90 9.56
CA VAL A 231 -10.21 3.05 10.73
C VAL A 231 -11.27 1.95 10.79
N ASP A 232 -11.83 1.54 9.66
CA ASP A 232 -12.80 0.44 9.63
C ASP A 232 -12.17 -0.89 10.08
N ILE A 233 -10.97 -1.22 9.61
CA ILE A 233 -10.23 -2.41 10.04
C ILE A 233 -9.93 -2.35 11.54
N LEU A 234 -9.43 -1.20 12.02
CA LEU A 234 -9.13 -0.99 13.45
C LEU A 234 -10.38 -1.14 14.31
N ARG A 235 -11.48 -0.47 13.93
CA ARG A 235 -12.74 -0.49 14.68
C ARG A 235 -13.36 -1.90 14.73
N ARG A 236 -13.30 -2.66 13.63
CA ARG A 236 -13.77 -4.06 13.59
C ARG A 236 -13.01 -4.98 14.55
N ASN A 237 -11.74 -4.68 14.83
CA ASN A 237 -10.90 -5.48 15.72
C ASN A 237 -10.77 -4.89 17.14
N LEU A 238 -11.24 -3.66 17.36
CA LEU A 238 -11.06 -2.95 18.63
C LEU A 238 -11.60 -3.74 19.82
N MET A 239 -12.83 -4.26 19.72
CA MET A 239 -13.44 -4.99 20.83
C MET A 239 -12.71 -6.30 21.15
N SER A 240 -12.30 -7.05 20.12
CA SER A 240 -11.45 -8.24 20.30
C SER A 240 -10.13 -7.86 20.95
N GLY A 241 -9.50 -6.78 20.49
CA GLY A 241 -8.23 -6.29 21.00
C GLY A 241 -8.32 -5.90 22.48
N VAL A 242 -9.33 -5.13 22.84
CA VAL A 242 -9.59 -4.74 24.23
C VAL A 242 -9.85 -5.98 25.10
N HIS A 243 -10.60 -6.95 24.60
CA HIS A 243 -11.00 -8.13 25.36
C HIS A 243 -9.90 -9.17 25.53
N THR A 244 -9.16 -9.48 24.48
CA THR A 244 -8.24 -10.64 24.40
C THR A 244 -6.78 -10.29 24.13
N GLY A 245 -6.46 -9.03 23.79
CA GLY A 245 -5.11 -8.63 23.40
C GLY A 245 -4.72 -9.12 22.00
N CYS A 246 -5.73 -9.49 21.21
CA CYS A 246 -5.62 -10.02 19.86
C CYS A 246 -6.64 -9.38 18.92
N LEU A 247 -6.31 -9.37 17.63
CA LEU A 247 -7.29 -9.15 16.57
C LEU A 247 -8.33 -10.28 16.58
N SER A 248 -9.47 -10.03 15.94
CA SER A 248 -10.51 -11.04 15.76
C SER A 248 -9.94 -12.27 15.05
N ALA A 249 -10.43 -13.45 15.43
CA ALA A 249 -9.95 -14.71 14.88
C ALA A 249 -10.07 -14.73 13.35
N ASN A 250 -9.07 -15.30 12.69
CA ASN A 250 -9.09 -15.48 11.24
C ASN A 250 -10.08 -16.59 10.82
N ALA A 251 -10.19 -16.85 9.53
CA ALA A 251 -11.05 -17.92 9.01
C ALA A 251 -10.69 -19.34 9.52
N ASN A 252 -9.49 -19.51 10.08
CA ASN A 252 -9.00 -20.75 10.68
C ASN A 252 -9.16 -20.76 12.22
N GLU A 253 -9.92 -19.80 12.78
CA GLU A 253 -10.15 -19.65 14.23
C GLU A 253 -8.88 -19.34 15.06
N GLU A 254 -7.79 -18.92 14.42
CA GLU A 254 -6.55 -18.56 15.11
C GLU A 254 -6.59 -17.09 15.54
N LEU A 255 -6.27 -16.83 16.81
CA LEU A 255 -6.06 -15.48 17.33
C LEU A 255 -4.83 -14.86 16.69
N GLN A 256 -4.96 -13.64 16.20
CA GLN A 256 -3.85 -12.89 15.60
C GLN A 256 -3.36 -11.80 16.55
N VAL A 257 -2.04 -11.68 16.67
CA VAL A 257 -1.41 -10.60 17.44
C VAL A 257 -1.65 -9.25 16.77
N PHE A 258 -1.49 -8.17 17.53
CA PHE A 258 -1.48 -6.83 16.95
C PHE A 258 -0.28 -6.65 16.05
N VAL A 259 -0.54 -6.18 14.82
CA VAL A 259 0.50 -5.88 13.84
C VAL A 259 0.32 -4.49 13.24
N ILE A 260 1.40 -3.95 12.72
CA ILE A 260 1.38 -2.84 11.77
C ILE A 260 0.95 -3.40 10.41
N PHE A 261 -0.15 -2.93 9.83
CA PHE A 261 -0.75 -3.53 8.64
C PHE A 261 0.17 -3.52 7.42
N ASP A 262 1.04 -2.52 7.31
CA ASP A 262 1.91 -2.34 6.15
C ASP A 262 3.19 -3.19 6.25
N THR A 263 3.78 -3.31 7.44
CA THR A 263 5.05 -4.05 7.66
C THR A 263 4.85 -5.47 8.21
N GLN A 264 3.66 -5.77 8.73
CA GLN A 264 3.34 -7.00 9.47
C GLN A 264 4.16 -7.19 10.76
N GLU A 265 4.85 -6.14 11.23
CA GLU A 265 5.59 -6.17 12.49
C GLU A 265 4.64 -6.21 13.69
N GLU A 266 4.94 -7.08 14.66
CA GLU A 266 4.15 -7.24 15.87
C GLU A 266 4.29 -6.05 16.83
N ILE A 267 3.19 -5.66 17.48
CA ILE A 267 3.22 -4.71 18.58
C ILE A 267 3.66 -5.44 19.86
N PRO A 268 4.86 -5.15 20.39
CA PRO A 268 5.46 -5.94 21.46
C PRO A 268 4.70 -5.79 22.78
N ASP A 269 4.84 -6.80 23.63
CA ASP A 269 4.40 -6.75 25.02
C ASP A 269 5.43 -6.02 25.88
N SER A 270 5.01 -4.96 26.57
CA SER A 270 5.80 -4.42 27.68
C SER A 270 5.84 -5.46 28.82
N PRO A 271 6.98 -5.66 29.52
CA PRO A 271 7.04 -6.56 30.65
C PRO A 271 6.07 -6.14 31.76
N ILE A 272 5.38 -7.11 32.39
CA ILE A 272 4.56 -6.83 33.58
C ILE A 272 5.46 -6.88 34.82
N VAL A 273 5.35 -5.89 35.71
CA VAL A 273 6.09 -5.85 36.97
C VAL A 273 5.14 -6.13 38.13
N VAL A 274 5.45 -7.14 38.96
CA VAL A 274 4.66 -7.50 40.15
C VAL A 274 5.59 -7.50 41.35
N GLY A 275 5.51 -6.45 42.17
CA GLY A 275 6.52 -6.19 43.20
C GLY A 275 7.88 -5.91 42.55
N ASP A 276 8.91 -6.66 42.94
CA ASP A 276 10.26 -6.52 42.38
C ASP A 276 10.54 -7.46 41.18
N LEU A 277 9.54 -8.20 40.71
CA LEU A 277 9.69 -9.24 39.69
C LEU A 277 9.10 -8.82 38.35
N SER A 278 9.90 -8.95 37.29
CA SER A 278 9.43 -8.81 35.91
C SER A 278 8.92 -10.17 35.40
N CYS A 279 7.68 -10.18 34.94
CA CYS A 279 6.96 -11.35 34.47
C CYS A 279 6.83 -11.30 32.94
N ASP A 280 7.41 -12.29 32.26
CA ASP A 280 7.25 -12.48 30.81
C ASP A 280 6.00 -13.31 30.54
N ILE A 281 4.85 -12.64 30.51
CA ILE A 281 3.54 -13.23 30.22
C ILE A 281 2.99 -12.58 28.97
N LYS A 282 2.74 -13.39 27.93
CA LYS A 282 2.10 -12.91 26.70
C LYS A 282 0.71 -12.37 26.99
N ASP A 283 0.43 -11.17 26.48
CA ASP A 283 -0.88 -10.53 26.62
C ASP A 283 -1.92 -11.13 25.66
N SER A 284 -1.47 -11.53 24.48
CA SER A 284 -2.31 -12.10 23.43
C SER A 284 -2.95 -13.42 23.87
N GLY A 285 -4.29 -13.45 23.88
CA GLY A 285 -5.11 -14.58 24.31
C GLY A 285 -5.56 -14.52 25.77
N LEU A 286 -5.13 -13.51 26.53
CA LEU A 286 -5.61 -13.28 27.90
C LEU A 286 -6.90 -12.48 27.87
N TYR A 287 -7.95 -13.07 28.44
CA TYR A 287 -9.24 -12.43 28.59
C TYR A 287 -9.17 -11.42 29.73
N LEU A 288 -9.61 -10.19 29.46
CA LEU A 288 -9.72 -9.16 30.50
C LEU A 288 -11.09 -9.18 31.17
N THR A 289 -12.17 -9.41 30.42
CA THR A 289 -13.53 -9.40 30.98
C THR A 289 -14.30 -10.63 30.56
N PRO A 290 -15.50 -10.86 31.09
CA PRO A 290 -16.45 -11.77 30.49
C PRO A 290 -16.78 -11.36 29.04
N SER A 291 -17.13 -12.32 28.20
CA SER A 291 -17.73 -12.08 26.88
C SER A 291 -18.98 -12.92 26.71
N ASN A 292 -20.00 -12.28 26.15
CA ASN A 292 -21.24 -12.90 25.72
C ASN A 292 -21.31 -13.03 24.18
N ASP A 293 -20.25 -12.65 23.46
CA ASP A 293 -20.21 -12.68 21.99
C ASP A 293 -19.70 -14.05 21.48
N SER A 294 -20.63 -14.80 20.89
CA SER A 294 -20.53 -16.13 20.26
C SER A 294 -20.27 -17.34 21.17
N LEU A 295 -20.86 -18.49 20.79
CA LEU A 295 -20.86 -19.91 21.21
C LEU A 295 -20.35 -20.37 22.61
N LEU A 296 -19.45 -19.65 23.27
CA LEU A 296 -18.93 -19.93 24.62
C LEU A 296 -18.96 -18.64 25.44
N SER A 297 -19.98 -18.50 26.29
CA SER A 297 -20.00 -17.43 27.30
C SER A 297 -18.87 -17.65 28.29
N VAL A 298 -17.89 -16.75 28.34
CA VAL A 298 -16.81 -16.82 29.33
C VAL A 298 -17.25 -16.05 30.56
N THR A 299 -17.35 -16.74 31.69
CA THR A 299 -17.70 -16.15 33.00
C THR A 299 -16.50 -15.45 33.63
N ILE A 300 -16.74 -14.50 34.54
CA ILE A 300 -15.65 -13.84 35.27
C ILE A 300 -14.77 -14.84 36.05
N ARG A 301 -15.36 -15.94 36.54
CA ARG A 301 -14.62 -16.99 37.23
C ARG A 301 -13.61 -17.67 36.31
N GLU A 302 -13.98 -17.94 35.07
CA GLU A 302 -13.08 -18.54 34.07
C GLU A 302 -11.98 -17.56 33.67
N VAL A 303 -12.31 -16.27 33.50
CA VAL A 303 -11.32 -15.21 33.25
C VAL A 303 -10.30 -15.14 34.38
N LEU A 304 -10.76 -14.99 35.63
CA LEU A 304 -9.87 -14.90 36.80
C LEU A 304 -9.05 -16.20 36.98
N SER A 305 -9.63 -17.36 36.66
CA SER A 305 -8.91 -18.63 36.68
C SER A 305 -7.80 -18.69 35.63
N GLN A 306 -8.05 -18.19 34.41
CA GLN A 306 -7.05 -18.12 33.34
C GLN A 306 -5.91 -17.17 33.73
N LEU A 307 -6.24 -15.96 34.19
CA LEU A 307 -5.28 -14.94 34.60
C LEU A 307 -4.43 -15.43 35.78
N ARG A 308 -5.07 -16.05 36.78
CA ARG A 308 -4.37 -16.67 37.90
C ARG A 308 -3.41 -17.77 37.44
N SER A 309 -3.86 -18.66 36.56
CA SER A 309 -3.02 -19.76 36.05
C SER A 309 -1.80 -19.20 35.30
N SER A 310 -2.01 -18.13 34.52
CA SER A 310 -0.95 -17.45 33.77
C SER A 310 0.10 -16.82 34.70
N LEU A 311 -0.33 -16.19 35.80
CA LEU A 311 0.60 -15.67 36.81
C LEU A 311 1.34 -16.79 37.55
N GLU A 312 0.64 -17.87 37.92
CA GLU A 312 1.25 -18.98 38.68
C GLU A 312 2.34 -19.74 37.90
N LEU A 313 2.36 -19.63 36.55
CA LEU A 313 3.44 -20.18 35.71
C LEU A 313 4.80 -19.50 35.95
N VAL A 314 4.79 -18.19 36.18
CA VAL A 314 6.01 -17.39 36.43
C VAL A 314 6.21 -17.09 37.91
N LEU A 315 5.14 -17.13 38.69
CA LEU A 315 5.10 -16.73 40.10
C LEU A 315 4.28 -17.76 40.94
N PRO A 316 4.87 -18.90 41.34
CA PRO A 316 4.14 -19.97 42.02
C PRO A 316 3.57 -19.55 43.38
N ARG A 317 2.32 -19.91 43.68
CA ARG A 317 1.69 -19.62 44.99
C ARG A 317 2.36 -20.34 46.17
N LYS A 318 2.98 -21.50 45.92
CA LYS A 318 3.53 -22.37 46.96
C LYS A 318 4.64 -21.65 47.74
N GLY A 319 4.48 -21.56 49.06
CA GLY A 319 5.47 -20.96 49.96
C GLY A 319 5.26 -19.48 50.27
N ARG A 320 4.20 -18.84 49.74
CA ARG A 320 3.82 -17.46 50.06
C ARG A 320 2.64 -17.38 51.01
N ASN A 321 2.57 -16.29 51.78
CA ASN A 321 1.37 -15.97 52.55
C ASN A 321 0.20 -15.69 51.60
N GLY A 322 -1.03 -16.02 52.02
CA GLY A 322 -2.24 -15.72 51.29
C GLY A 322 -2.40 -14.23 51.00
N GLU A 323 -2.24 -13.35 51.99
CA GLU A 323 -2.39 -11.90 51.80
C GLU A 323 -1.37 -11.32 50.81
N GLU A 324 -0.11 -11.73 50.95
CA GLU A 324 0.97 -11.34 50.03
C GLU A 324 0.65 -11.77 48.59
N TRP A 325 0.23 -13.03 48.40
CA TRP A 325 -0.12 -13.53 47.07
C TRP A 325 -1.32 -12.80 46.47
N HIS A 326 -2.35 -12.47 47.26
CA HIS A 326 -3.50 -11.70 46.77
C HIS A 326 -3.06 -10.30 46.33
N SER A 327 -2.25 -9.60 47.13
CA SER A 327 -1.72 -8.29 46.74
C SER A 327 -0.89 -8.35 45.44
N MET A 328 -0.07 -9.41 45.27
CA MET A 328 0.66 -9.63 44.02
C MET A 328 -0.28 -9.88 42.83
N PHE A 329 -1.34 -10.66 43.03
CA PHE A 329 -2.33 -10.90 41.98
C PHE A 329 -3.10 -9.63 41.61
N GLU A 330 -3.42 -8.76 42.57
CA GLU A 330 -4.04 -7.46 42.29
C GLU A 330 -3.11 -6.56 41.47
N ASN A 331 -1.84 -6.42 41.87
CA ASN A 331 -0.85 -5.66 41.12
C ASN A 331 -0.67 -6.21 39.68
N PHE A 332 -0.76 -7.53 39.51
CA PHE A 332 -0.74 -8.18 38.20
C PHE A 332 -1.95 -7.77 37.34
N LEU A 333 -3.17 -7.78 37.89
CA LEU A 333 -4.37 -7.40 37.15
C LEU A 333 -4.33 -5.93 36.73
N GLU A 334 -3.87 -5.03 37.59
CA GLU A 334 -3.68 -3.61 37.28
C GLU A 334 -2.65 -3.42 36.17
N SER A 335 -1.47 -4.02 36.32
CA SER A 335 -0.38 -3.93 35.32
C SER A 335 -0.77 -4.52 33.96
N LEU A 336 -1.49 -5.64 33.94
CA LEU A 336 -1.99 -6.25 32.71
C LEU A 336 -2.97 -5.32 31.99
N THR A 337 -3.83 -4.65 32.75
CA THR A 337 -4.82 -3.74 32.21
C THR A 337 -4.18 -2.47 31.63
N GLU A 338 -3.23 -1.88 32.35
CA GLU A 338 -2.44 -0.74 31.87
C GLU A 338 -1.64 -1.11 30.61
N ARG A 339 -1.00 -2.28 30.61
CA ARG A 339 -0.31 -2.81 29.43
C ARG A 339 -1.24 -2.96 28.25
N ARG A 340 -2.44 -3.53 28.44
CA ARG A 340 -3.43 -3.68 27.36
C ARG A 340 -3.80 -2.33 26.78
N GLN A 341 -4.03 -1.33 27.64
CA GLN A 341 -4.34 0.02 27.22
C GLN A 341 -3.22 0.63 26.36
N ASP A 342 -1.97 0.54 26.84
CA ASP A 342 -0.80 1.01 26.10
C ASP A 342 -0.66 0.29 24.74
N ARG A 343 -0.80 -1.05 24.71
CA ARG A 343 -0.69 -1.83 23.48
C ARG A 343 -1.76 -1.48 22.44
N VAL A 344 -3.03 -1.38 22.84
CA VAL A 344 -4.12 -1.00 21.94
C VAL A 344 -3.90 0.42 21.39
N GLN A 345 -3.46 1.34 22.25
CA GLN A 345 -3.16 2.71 21.83
C GLN A 345 -1.98 2.77 20.86
N LYS A 346 -0.88 2.07 21.15
CA LYS A 346 0.27 1.93 20.25
C LYS A 346 -0.11 1.31 18.92
N TRP A 347 -0.95 0.27 18.94
CA TRP A 347 -1.42 -0.41 17.74
C TRP A 347 -2.24 0.54 16.83
N ILE A 348 -3.17 1.31 17.40
CA ILE A 348 -3.91 2.33 16.65
C ILE A 348 -2.94 3.38 16.11
N SER A 349 -2.10 3.96 16.96
CA SER A 349 -1.16 5.03 16.59
C SER A 349 -0.18 4.62 15.50
N ALA A 350 0.37 3.40 15.56
CA ALA A 350 1.30 2.88 14.55
C ALA A 350 0.62 2.72 13.19
N ASN A 351 -0.64 2.29 13.17
CA ASN A 351 -1.42 2.11 11.94
C ASN A 351 -2.03 3.41 11.39
N THR A 352 -2.03 4.50 12.17
CA THR A 352 -2.59 5.79 11.75
C THR A 352 -1.58 6.93 11.76
N VAL A 353 -0.27 6.63 11.75
CA VAL A 353 0.80 7.63 11.92
C VAL A 353 0.73 8.75 10.86
N GLU A 354 0.44 8.41 9.60
CA GLU A 354 0.31 9.39 8.50
C GLU A 354 -0.91 10.31 8.66
N PHE A 355 -1.88 9.95 9.51
CA PHE A 355 -3.18 10.60 9.64
C PHE A 355 -3.53 10.93 11.10
N SER A 356 -2.53 11.12 11.96
CA SER A 356 -2.71 11.34 13.41
C SER A 356 -3.66 12.49 13.73
N ASP A 357 -3.64 13.54 12.92
CA ASP A 357 -4.41 14.77 13.13
C ASP A 357 -5.82 14.69 12.54
N ASN A 358 -6.21 13.55 11.96
CA ASN A 358 -7.53 13.38 11.36
C ASN A 358 -8.61 13.17 12.44
N ASP A 359 -9.71 13.93 12.38
CA ASP A 359 -10.83 13.86 13.34
C ASP A 359 -11.43 12.45 13.49
N VAL A 360 -11.40 11.63 12.43
CA VAL A 360 -11.90 10.24 12.48
C VAL A 360 -10.95 9.36 13.30
N VAL A 361 -9.64 9.58 13.15
CA VAL A 361 -8.60 8.87 13.91
C VAL A 361 -8.65 9.26 15.38
N GLN A 362 -8.77 10.56 15.69
CA GLN A 362 -8.89 11.04 17.07
C GLN A 362 -10.13 10.48 17.77
N ARG A 363 -11.27 10.39 17.06
CA ARG A 363 -12.48 9.75 17.60
C ARG A 363 -12.27 8.26 17.87
N LEU A 364 -11.58 7.54 17.00
CA LEU A 364 -11.25 6.13 17.22
C LEU A 364 -10.36 5.95 18.47
N GLN A 365 -9.37 6.81 18.69
CA GLN A 365 -8.53 6.78 19.89
C GLN A 365 -9.34 7.02 21.17
N LEU A 366 -10.30 7.95 21.11
CA LEU A 366 -11.22 8.19 22.22
C LEU A 366 -12.16 6.99 22.46
N GLU A 367 -12.72 6.40 21.39
CA GLU A 367 -13.53 5.18 21.46
C GLU A 367 -12.75 4.05 22.14
N ALA A 368 -11.50 3.84 21.76
CA ALA A 368 -10.62 2.83 22.36
C ALA A 368 -10.36 3.11 23.85
N SER A 369 -10.02 4.36 24.20
CA SER A 369 -9.78 4.77 25.59
C SER A 369 -11.01 4.55 26.47
N VAL A 370 -12.21 4.88 25.97
CA VAL A 370 -13.48 4.67 26.69
C VAL A 370 -13.79 3.17 26.83
N ALA A 371 -13.57 2.37 25.79
CA ALA A 371 -13.79 0.93 25.83
C ALA A 371 -12.89 0.25 26.86
N LEU A 372 -11.60 0.60 26.87
CA LEU A 372 -10.63 0.11 27.85
C LEU A 372 -11.00 0.53 29.27
N GLY A 373 -11.29 1.82 29.49
CA GLY A 373 -11.69 2.35 30.81
C GLY A 373 -12.91 1.62 31.39
N LYS A 374 -13.92 1.31 30.56
CA LYS A 374 -15.07 0.51 30.99
C LYS A 374 -14.67 -0.91 31.41
N LYS A 375 -13.78 -1.56 30.67
CA LYS A 375 -13.34 -2.93 30.98
C LYS A 375 -12.47 -2.99 32.24
N VAL A 376 -11.60 -2.00 32.46
CA VAL A 376 -10.84 -1.84 33.72
C VAL A 376 -11.81 -1.80 34.90
N ALA A 377 -12.82 -0.94 34.83
CA ALA A 377 -13.81 -0.80 35.88
C ALA A 377 -14.58 -2.11 36.14
N THR A 378 -14.90 -2.87 35.09
CA THR A 378 -15.53 -4.20 35.24
C THR A 378 -14.66 -5.17 36.02
N ILE A 379 -13.37 -5.29 35.70
CA ILE A 379 -12.45 -6.19 36.43
C ILE A 379 -12.34 -5.77 37.90
N VAL A 380 -12.21 -4.46 38.15
CA VAL A 380 -12.08 -3.92 39.51
C VAL A 380 -13.35 -4.15 40.33
N LEU A 381 -14.54 -4.04 39.74
CA LEU A 381 -15.81 -4.30 40.44
C LEU A 381 -16.09 -5.80 40.63
N GLU A 382 -15.78 -6.61 39.62
CA GLU A 382 -16.10 -8.04 39.66
C GLU A 382 -15.06 -8.87 40.43
N LYS A 383 -13.81 -8.38 40.60
CA LYS A 383 -12.83 -9.02 41.51
C LYS A 383 -13.32 -9.01 42.96
N GLU A 384 -13.94 -7.91 43.40
CA GLU A 384 -14.49 -7.78 44.77
C GLU A 384 -15.65 -8.74 45.04
N ALA A 385 -16.31 -9.22 43.98
CA ALA A 385 -17.42 -10.18 44.08
C ALA A 385 -16.98 -11.65 43.95
N ALA A 386 -15.79 -11.90 43.43
CA ALA A 386 -15.27 -13.25 43.13
C ALA A 386 -14.19 -13.73 44.10
N LEU A 387 -13.48 -12.82 44.76
CA LEU A 387 -12.64 -13.05 45.94
C LEU A 387 -13.51 -13.12 47.20
#